data_AF-A0A9E0E610-F1
#
_entry.id   AF-A0A9E0E610-F1
#
_cell.length_a   1.000
_cell.length_b   1.000
_cell.length_c   1.000
_cell.angle_alpha   90.00
_cell.angle_beta   90.00
_cell.angle_gamma   90.00
#
_symmetry.space_group_name_H-M   'P 1'
#
loop_
_entity.id
_entity.type
_entity.pdbx_description
1 polymer ?
#
loop_
_entity_poly.entity_id
_entity_poly.type
_entity_poly.pdbx_seq_one_letter_code
_entity_poly.pdbx_strand_id
1 'polypeptide(L)'
;MVDLFKTETVNETVNSDILIDETMSIVTADENFEVISGNNALFVYTRYIHPDDVSRFTEALKDYAESGKFIVVRMLYQTGEYHWMLTRITDGGVSETRGHMYDINIMDAALITAQIDNLNSQIERYSSYLGMCENVLFSYDILNDDFNIFMTSDGHQTMSFYHGTLNAWEEDKIKTDVLGLNEVKELDGFCKALANGEKLFKREININILNKPGRLDKCLARGNTIVDAYGNRIVIGTIIILESSDNH
;
A
#
# COMPACT_ATOMS: atom_id res chain seq x y z
N MET A 1 13.78 -2.17 -25.31
CA MET A 1 12.49 -1.87 -24.66
C MET A 1 12.86 -0.90 -23.54
N VAL A 2 12.54 0.37 -23.79
CA VAL A 2 13.14 1.55 -23.16
C VAL A 2 12.63 1.69 -21.72
N ASP A 3 13.53 2.13 -20.83
CA ASP A 3 13.30 2.45 -19.41
C ASP A 3 11.96 3.14 -19.12
N LEU A 4 10.92 2.35 -18.88
CA LEU A 4 9.60 2.83 -18.43
C LEU A 4 9.52 2.99 -16.90
N PHE A 5 10.63 2.77 -16.20
CA PHE A 5 10.76 2.86 -14.76
C PHE A 5 11.87 3.84 -14.35
N LYS A 6 11.97 4.98 -15.04
CA LYS A 6 12.44 6.15 -14.30
C LYS A 6 11.38 6.42 -13.25
N THR A 7 11.69 6.07 -12.01
CA THR A 7 11.15 6.77 -10.86
C THR A 7 11.27 8.25 -11.17
N GLU A 8 10.17 8.87 -11.57
CA GLU A 8 10.05 10.31 -11.41
C GLU A 8 10.43 10.57 -9.97
N THR A 9 11.53 11.29 -9.83
CA THR A 9 12.14 11.65 -8.57
C THR A 9 11.07 12.46 -7.86
N VAL A 10 10.29 11.80 -7.00
CA VAL A 10 9.37 12.50 -6.11
C VAL A 10 10.28 13.41 -5.30
N ASN A 11 10.15 14.70 -5.60
CA ASN A 11 10.91 15.79 -5.03
C ASN A 11 11.14 15.56 -3.53
N GLU A 12 12.40 15.71 -3.14
CA GLU A 12 12.94 15.83 -1.78
C GLU A 12 11.86 15.77 -0.69
N THR A 13 11.63 14.56 -0.17
CA THR A 13 10.85 14.40 1.05
C THR A 13 11.53 15.23 2.13
N VAL A 14 10.88 16.30 2.60
CA VAL A 14 11.27 16.92 3.88
C VAL A 14 10.81 15.96 4.97
N ASN A 15 11.59 14.90 5.14
CA ASN A 15 11.62 14.05 6.31
C ASN A 15 12.96 14.30 6.97
N SER A 16 12.95 15.07 8.05
CA SER A 16 14.17 15.51 8.72
C SER A 16 14.20 14.97 10.15
N ASP A 17 15.34 14.37 10.50
CA ASP A 17 15.64 13.92 11.85
C ASP A 17 16.60 14.91 12.52
N ILE A 18 16.20 15.43 13.69
CA ILE A 18 17.02 16.30 14.51
C ILE A 18 17.05 15.83 15.97
N LEU A 19 18.15 16.07 16.65
CA LEU A 19 18.30 15.84 18.09
C LEU A 19 18.33 17.19 18.79
N ILE A 20 17.46 17.37 19.78
CA ILE A 20 17.42 18.58 20.63
C ILE A 20 17.67 18.24 22.09
N ASP A 21 18.24 19.17 22.85
CA ASP A 21 18.36 19.04 24.31
C ASP A 21 17.19 19.72 25.06
N GLU A 22 17.15 19.59 26.39
CA GLU A 22 16.14 20.23 27.25
C GLU A 22 16.06 21.76 27.12
N THR A 23 17.13 22.40 26.63
CA THR A 23 17.16 23.84 26.37
C THR A 23 16.62 24.22 24.99
N MET A 24 16.12 23.23 24.24
CA MET A 24 15.66 23.34 22.85
C MET A 24 16.80 23.65 21.88
N SER A 25 18.05 23.40 22.27
CA SER A 25 19.18 23.60 21.38
C SER A 25 19.31 22.40 20.45
N ILE A 26 19.48 22.66 19.15
CA ILE A 26 19.74 21.63 18.15
C ILE A 26 21.16 21.11 18.36
N VAL A 27 21.26 19.83 18.70
CA VAL A 27 22.53 19.11 18.93
C VAL A 27 23.04 18.53 17.61
N THR A 28 22.15 17.88 16.85
CA THR A 28 22.42 17.37 15.51
C THR A 28 21.18 17.56 14.64
N ALA A 29 21.40 17.73 13.35
CA ALA A 29 20.35 17.76 12.33
C ALA A 29 20.87 17.06 11.08
N ASP A 30 19.99 16.37 10.36
CA ASP A 30 20.31 15.81 9.05
C ASP A 30 20.36 16.87 7.95
N GLU A 31 20.82 16.46 6.76
CA GLU A 31 20.92 17.35 5.59
C GLU A 31 19.55 17.87 5.15
N ASN A 32 18.48 17.09 5.36
CA ASN A 32 17.12 17.48 4.99
C ASN A 32 16.61 18.67 5.82
N PHE A 33 17.14 18.88 7.03
CA PHE A 33 16.81 20.05 7.84
C PHE A 33 17.25 21.37 7.19
N GLU A 34 18.26 21.34 6.32
CA GLU A 34 18.71 22.54 5.60
C GLU A 34 17.63 23.09 4.66
N VAL A 35 16.73 22.24 4.17
CA VAL A 35 15.59 22.67 3.33
C VAL A 35 14.62 23.55 4.14
N ILE A 36 14.45 23.27 5.43
CA ILE A 36 13.61 24.03 6.35
C ILE A 36 14.36 25.27 6.84
N SER A 37 15.58 25.08 7.35
CA SER A 37 16.33 26.11 8.08
C SER A 37 17.13 27.06 7.19
N GLY A 38 17.41 26.66 5.95
CA GLY A 38 18.34 27.34 5.05
C GLY A 38 19.78 27.33 5.57
N ASN A 39 20.70 27.98 4.85
CA ASN A 39 22.12 28.08 5.22
C ASN A 39 22.41 28.88 6.52
N ASN A 40 21.37 29.36 7.21
CA ASN A 40 21.46 30.14 8.45
C ASN A 40 20.75 29.42 9.60
N ALA A 41 21.04 28.13 9.78
CA ALA A 41 20.45 27.34 10.83
C ALA A 41 20.71 27.97 12.21
N LEU A 42 19.68 28.55 12.80
CA LEU A 42 19.62 28.93 14.20
C LEU A 42 19.74 27.67 15.07
N PHE A 43 20.64 27.70 16.05
CA PHE A 43 20.89 26.59 16.96
C PHE A 43 19.75 26.30 17.96
N VAL A 44 18.64 27.06 17.91
CA VAL A 44 17.52 26.92 18.85
C VAL A 44 16.24 26.56 18.08
N TYR A 45 15.71 25.36 18.34
CA TYR A 45 14.63 24.76 17.58
C TYR A 45 13.31 25.54 17.67
N THR A 46 12.97 26.10 18.84
CA THR A 46 11.74 26.86 19.03
C THR A 46 11.63 28.12 18.17
N ARG A 47 12.75 28.61 17.60
CA ARG A 47 12.71 29.74 16.67
C ARG A 47 12.12 29.38 15.31
N TYR A 48 12.09 28.11 14.95
CA TYR A 48 11.40 27.64 13.77
C TYR A 48 9.93 27.38 14.03
N ILE A 49 9.50 27.24 15.29
CA ILE A 49 8.10 26.95 15.61
C ILE A 49 7.30 28.26 15.66
N HIS A 50 6.10 28.26 15.08
CA HIS A 50 5.19 29.40 15.20
C HIS A 50 4.90 29.71 16.69
N PRO A 51 4.91 30.98 17.14
CA PRO A 51 4.79 31.33 18.55
C PRO A 51 3.62 30.67 19.30
N ASP A 52 2.42 30.62 18.70
CA ASP A 52 1.26 29.97 19.32
C ASP A 52 1.43 28.45 19.55
N ASP A 53 2.31 27.80 18.79
CA ASP A 53 2.48 26.35 18.82
C ASP A 53 3.59 25.91 19.79
N VAL A 54 4.39 26.87 20.31
CA VAL A 54 5.54 26.61 21.21
C VAL A 54 5.10 25.98 22.53
N SER A 55 3.99 26.45 23.12
CA SER A 55 3.46 25.88 24.36
C SER A 55 3.04 24.43 24.17
N ARG A 56 2.32 24.13 23.08
CA ARG A 56 1.90 22.77 22.74
C ARG A 56 3.11 21.85 22.50
N PHE A 57 4.15 22.34 21.82
CA PHE A 57 5.38 21.57 21.60
C PHE A 57 6.09 21.27 22.93
N THR A 58 6.24 22.27 23.80
CA THR A 58 6.92 22.13 25.10
C THR A 58 6.18 21.20 26.04
N GLU A 59 4.85 21.21 26.02
CA GLU A 59 4.03 20.23 26.75
C GLU A 59 4.18 18.82 26.20
N ALA A 60 4.30 18.67 24.88
CA ALA A 60 4.50 17.37 24.25
C ALA A 60 5.85 16.72 24.63
N LEU A 61 6.91 17.51 24.82
CA LEU A 61 8.21 17.02 25.33
C LEU A 61 8.16 16.48 26.76
N LYS A 62 7.13 16.83 27.56
CA LYS A 62 7.01 16.35 28.96
C LYS A 62 6.20 15.06 29.09
N ASP A 63 5.53 14.66 28.02
CA ASP A 63 4.49 13.63 28.02
C ASP A 63 4.63 12.78 26.75
N TYR A 64 5.77 12.13 26.55
CA TYR A 64 6.00 11.19 25.45
C TYR A 64 6.03 9.75 25.99
N ALA A 65 5.26 8.86 25.36
CA ALA A 65 5.25 7.42 25.65
C ALA A 65 6.43 6.71 24.93
N GLU A 66 6.69 5.45 25.27
CA GLU A 66 7.74 4.63 24.60
C GLU A 66 7.59 4.57 23.06
N SER A 67 6.36 4.68 22.54
CA SER A 67 6.09 4.70 21.10
C SER A 67 6.39 6.03 20.39
N GLY A 68 6.73 7.08 21.16
CA GLY A 68 6.82 8.47 20.69
C GLY A 68 5.47 9.18 20.62
N LYS A 69 5.51 10.52 20.61
CA LYS A 69 4.34 11.39 20.54
C LYS A 69 4.30 12.18 19.24
N PHE A 70 3.18 12.11 18.53
CA PHE A 70 2.95 12.91 17.33
C PHE A 70 2.19 14.19 17.67
N ILE A 71 2.67 15.30 17.14
CA ILE A 71 1.99 16.58 17.15
C ILE A 71 2.09 17.23 15.78
N VAL A 72 1.16 18.14 15.49
CA VAL A 72 1.22 18.95 14.27
C VAL A 72 1.57 20.36 14.70
N VAL A 73 2.61 20.97 14.13
CA VAL A 73 3.05 22.34 14.44
C VAL A 73 3.37 23.11 13.17
N ARG A 74 3.24 24.43 13.20
CA ARG A 74 3.69 25.29 12.11
C ARG A 74 5.17 25.56 12.25
N MET A 75 5.95 25.28 11.22
CA MET A 75 7.37 25.60 11.15
C MET A 75 7.67 26.66 10.09
N LEU A 76 8.55 27.59 10.44
CA LEU A 76 9.04 28.65 9.59
C LEU A 76 10.08 28.08 8.62
N TYR A 77 9.78 28.15 7.34
CA TYR A 77 10.69 27.76 6.27
C TYR A 77 11.66 28.91 5.95
N GLN A 78 12.76 28.59 5.29
CA GLN A 78 13.71 29.58 4.76
C GLN A 78 13.06 30.62 3.82
N THR A 79 11.91 30.31 3.24
CA THR A 79 11.10 31.23 2.42
C THR A 79 10.44 32.33 3.24
N GLY A 80 10.38 32.18 4.57
CA GLY A 80 9.68 33.07 5.50
C GLY A 80 8.21 32.71 5.73
N GLU A 81 7.71 31.64 5.09
CA GLU A 81 6.35 31.15 5.27
C GLU A 81 6.28 30.04 6.31
N TYR A 82 5.11 29.90 6.94
CA TYR A 82 4.84 28.84 7.91
C TYR A 82 4.16 27.65 7.23
N HIS A 83 4.74 26.46 7.39
CA HIS A 83 4.23 25.21 6.86
C HIS A 83 3.79 24.30 8.00
N TRP A 84 2.73 23.51 7.77
CA TRP A 84 2.27 22.52 8.73
C TRP A 84 3.17 21.29 8.70
N MET A 85 3.81 20.99 9.82
CA MET A 85 4.69 19.84 9.98
C MET A 85 4.05 18.84 10.92
N LEU A 86 4.03 17.57 10.50
CA LEU A 86 3.82 16.45 11.41
C LEU A 86 5.15 16.17 12.11
N THR A 87 5.19 16.35 13.42
CA THR A 87 6.38 16.19 14.24
C THR A 87 6.19 15.01 15.18
N ARG A 88 7.12 14.05 15.14
CA ARG A 88 7.21 12.94 16.08
C ARG A 88 8.33 13.20 17.06
N ILE A 89 8.03 13.07 18.34
CA ILE A 89 8.97 13.23 19.46
C ILE A 89 9.23 11.84 20.06
N THR A 90 10.49 11.45 20.17
CA THR A 90 10.94 10.21 20.81
C THR A 90 12.07 10.49 21.81
N ASP A 91 12.32 9.52 22.68
CA ASP A 91 13.45 9.58 23.61
C ASP A 91 14.78 9.50 22.82
N GLY A 92 15.61 10.54 22.93
CA GLY A 92 16.96 10.58 22.34
C GLY A 92 18.05 10.09 23.31
N GLY A 93 17.67 9.69 24.52
CA GLY A 93 18.57 9.27 25.58
C GLY A 93 19.12 10.42 26.42
N VAL A 94 20.11 10.12 27.27
CA VAL A 94 20.71 11.09 28.20
C VAL A 94 22.18 11.30 27.87
N SER A 95 22.59 12.56 27.75
CA SER A 95 23.98 12.98 27.59
C SER A 95 24.56 13.44 28.93
N GLU A 96 25.80 13.03 29.24
CA GLU A 96 26.52 13.45 30.44
C GLU A 96 26.71 14.97 30.54
N THR A 97 26.76 15.66 29.40
CA THR A 97 27.06 17.10 29.33
C THR A 97 25.84 17.97 29.07
N ARG A 98 24.75 17.40 28.51
CA ARG A 98 23.57 18.14 28.05
C ARG A 98 22.26 17.71 28.70
N GLY A 99 22.27 16.68 29.53
CA GLY A 99 21.06 16.16 30.15
C GLY A 99 20.22 15.34 29.16
N HIS A 100 18.90 15.37 29.32
CA HIS A 100 18.00 14.61 28.47
C HIS A 100 17.97 15.16 27.03
N MET A 101 17.88 14.27 26.07
CA MET A 101 17.82 14.59 24.64
C MET A 101 16.53 14.04 24.03
N TYR A 102 16.02 14.73 23.03
CA TYR A 102 14.81 14.37 22.32
C TYR A 102 15.12 14.21 20.85
N ASP A 103 14.75 13.06 20.31
CA ASP A 103 14.79 12.81 18.89
C ASP A 103 13.49 13.31 18.25
N ILE A 104 13.62 14.19 17.26
CA ILE A 104 12.52 14.91 16.65
C ILE A 104 12.55 14.62 15.15
N ASN A 105 11.54 13.87 14.70
CA ASN A 105 11.31 13.60 13.30
C ASN A 105 10.24 14.56 12.76
N ILE A 106 10.51 15.19 11.62
CA ILE A 106 9.71 16.28 11.07
C ILE A 106 9.33 15.94 9.63
N MET A 107 8.03 15.92 9.34
CA MET A 107 7.49 15.65 8.01
C MET A 107 6.55 16.77 7.54
N ASP A 108 6.75 17.29 6.32
CA ASP A 108 5.85 18.31 5.74
C ASP A 108 4.48 17.69 5.36
N ALA A 109 3.40 18.17 5.97
CA ALA A 109 2.06 17.64 5.76
C ALA A 109 1.51 17.89 4.35
N ALA A 110 1.89 19.00 3.71
CA ALA A 110 1.49 19.29 2.34
C ALA A 110 2.13 18.30 1.37
N LEU A 111 3.38 17.92 1.64
CA LEU A 111 4.11 16.95 0.83
C LEU A 111 3.56 15.53 0.98
N ILE A 112 3.21 15.11 2.20
CA ILE A 112 2.51 13.83 2.43
C ILE A 112 1.22 13.77 1.60
N THR A 113 0.46 14.88 1.60
CA THR A 113 -0.79 14.97 0.82
C THR A 113 -0.51 14.83 -0.68
N ALA A 114 0.49 15.54 -1.21
CA ALA A 114 0.89 15.43 -2.61
C ALA A 114 1.36 14.02 -3.00
N GLN A 115 2.05 13.30 -2.09
CA GLN A 115 2.45 11.91 -2.32
C GLN A 115 1.23 10.98 -2.38
N ILE A 116 0.24 11.18 -1.50
CA ILE A 116 -1.02 10.43 -1.53
C ILE A 116 -1.76 10.68 -2.85
N ASP A 117 -1.86 11.93 -3.28
CA ASP A 117 -2.52 12.29 -4.55
C ASP A 117 -1.82 11.66 -5.76
N ASN A 118 -0.48 11.66 -5.76
CA ASN A 118 0.30 11.00 -6.81
C ASN A 118 0.10 9.47 -6.81
N LEU A 119 0.06 8.83 -5.64
CA LEU A 119 -0.22 7.40 -5.53
C LEU A 119 -1.64 7.07 -6.02
N ASN A 120 -2.63 7.88 -5.66
CA ASN A 120 -4.01 7.73 -6.12
C ASN A 120 -4.10 7.87 -7.64
N SER A 121 -3.43 8.86 -8.23
CA SER A 121 -3.36 9.03 -9.70
C SER A 121 -2.73 7.81 -10.40
N GLN A 122 -1.68 7.21 -9.80
CA GLN A 122 -1.11 5.97 -10.32
C GLN A 122 -2.09 4.81 -10.24
N ILE A 123 -2.80 4.66 -9.13
CA ILE A 123 -3.84 3.63 -8.95
C ILE A 123 -4.94 3.80 -10.00
N GLU A 124 -5.47 5.01 -10.21
CA GLU A 124 -6.49 5.30 -11.22
C GLU A 124 -6.03 4.92 -12.63
N ARG A 125 -4.78 5.24 -12.98
CA ARG A 125 -4.19 4.87 -14.27
C ARG A 125 -4.12 3.35 -14.44
N TYR A 126 -3.68 2.61 -13.42
CA TYR A 126 -3.61 1.15 -13.49
C TYR A 126 -5.00 0.50 -13.53
N SER A 127 -5.94 0.98 -12.72
CA SER A 127 -7.33 0.52 -12.72
C SER A 127 -7.99 0.75 -14.08
N SER A 128 -7.71 1.89 -14.73
CA SER A 128 -8.18 2.17 -16.09
C SER A 128 -7.66 1.14 -17.11
N TYR A 129 -6.35 0.80 -17.06
CA TYR A 129 -5.80 -0.25 -17.91
C TYR A 129 -6.44 -1.62 -17.65
N LEU A 130 -6.64 -1.98 -16.38
CA LEU A 130 -7.31 -3.23 -16.00
C LEU A 130 -8.75 -3.28 -16.51
N GLY A 131 -9.48 -2.15 -16.43
CA GLY A 131 -10.84 -2.00 -16.94
C GLY A 131 -10.94 -2.22 -18.45
N MET A 132 -9.93 -1.79 -19.22
CA MET A 132 -9.91 -1.95 -20.68
C MET A 132 -9.61 -3.39 -21.13
N CYS A 133 -9.02 -4.23 -20.27
CA CYS A 133 -8.64 -5.58 -20.65
C CYS A 133 -9.82 -6.57 -20.64
N GLU A 134 -10.95 -6.23 -20.02
CA GLU A 134 -12.16 -7.07 -19.87
C GLU A 134 -11.86 -8.52 -19.40
N ASN A 135 -10.76 -8.72 -18.67
CA ASN A 135 -10.35 -10.03 -18.18
C ASN A 135 -11.10 -10.36 -16.89
N VAL A 136 -11.42 -11.65 -16.69
CA VAL A 136 -11.79 -12.13 -15.36
C VAL A 136 -10.52 -12.23 -14.52
N LEU A 137 -10.53 -11.59 -13.36
CA LEU A 137 -9.47 -11.54 -12.38
C LEU A 137 -9.84 -12.40 -11.17
N PHE A 138 -8.84 -12.90 -10.47
CA PHE A 138 -9.03 -13.52 -9.17
C PHE A 138 -7.95 -13.11 -8.19
N SER A 139 -8.30 -13.13 -6.90
CA SER A 139 -7.37 -13.01 -5.79
C SER A 139 -7.72 -14.01 -4.70
N TYR A 140 -6.70 -14.56 -4.05
CA TYR A 140 -6.84 -15.51 -2.96
C TYR A 140 -5.88 -15.15 -1.84
N ASP A 141 -6.41 -14.76 -0.68
CA ASP A 141 -5.64 -14.65 0.56
C ASP A 141 -5.58 -16.03 1.22
N ILE A 142 -4.38 -16.62 1.25
CA ILE A 142 -4.17 -17.97 1.78
C ILE A 142 -4.42 -18.03 3.30
N LEU A 143 -4.10 -16.96 4.03
CA LEU A 143 -4.22 -16.93 5.49
C LEU A 143 -5.69 -16.86 5.91
N ASN A 144 -6.46 -16.00 5.25
CA ASN A 144 -7.85 -15.74 5.59
C ASN A 144 -8.85 -16.65 4.87
N ASP A 145 -8.38 -17.50 3.93
CA ASP A 145 -9.22 -18.29 3.01
C ASP A 145 -10.27 -17.39 2.32
N ASP A 146 -9.82 -16.23 1.85
CA ASP A 146 -10.66 -15.25 1.15
C ASP A 146 -10.39 -15.29 -0.36
N PHE A 147 -11.28 -15.97 -1.08
CA PHE A 147 -11.24 -16.14 -2.52
C PHE A 147 -12.24 -15.24 -3.23
N ASN A 148 -11.72 -14.51 -4.21
CA ASN A 148 -12.44 -13.50 -4.96
C ASN A 148 -12.26 -13.72 -6.46
N ILE A 149 -13.36 -13.66 -7.21
CA ILE A 149 -13.35 -13.63 -8.68
C ILE A 149 -14.19 -12.45 -9.12
N PHE A 150 -13.60 -11.59 -9.94
CA PHE A 150 -14.21 -10.33 -10.35
C PHE A 150 -13.73 -9.88 -11.72
N MET A 151 -14.41 -8.90 -12.29
CA MET A 151 -13.98 -8.15 -13.47
C MET A 151 -14.10 -6.68 -13.15
N THR A 152 -13.14 -5.88 -13.61
CA THR A 152 -13.23 -4.43 -13.55
C THR A 152 -13.74 -3.91 -14.88
N SER A 153 -14.78 -3.09 -14.88
CA SER A 153 -15.18 -2.22 -15.99
C SER A 153 -14.78 -0.79 -15.62
N ASP A 154 -14.47 0.05 -16.61
CA ASP A 154 -14.18 1.50 -16.49
C ASP A 154 -13.17 1.96 -15.42
N GLY A 155 -12.43 1.04 -14.79
CA GLY A 155 -11.48 1.32 -13.72
C GLY A 155 -12.10 1.59 -12.35
N HIS A 156 -13.43 1.71 -12.25
CA HIS A 156 -14.11 2.02 -10.99
C HIS A 156 -15.20 1.00 -10.64
N GLN A 157 -15.83 0.36 -11.63
CA GLN A 157 -16.88 -0.62 -11.39
C GLN A 157 -16.31 -2.05 -11.33
N THR A 158 -16.45 -2.70 -10.19
CA THR A 158 -16.08 -4.10 -10.01
C THR A 158 -17.33 -4.98 -10.08
N MET A 159 -17.44 -5.79 -11.13
CA MET A 159 -18.41 -6.88 -11.20
C MET A 159 -17.84 -8.10 -10.48
N SER A 160 -18.45 -8.47 -9.34
CA SER A 160 -18.06 -9.66 -8.60
C SER A 160 -18.81 -10.90 -9.11
N PHE A 161 -18.07 -11.97 -9.39
CA PHE A 161 -18.62 -13.28 -9.76
C PHE A 161 -18.66 -14.25 -8.59
N TYR A 162 -17.73 -14.08 -7.64
CA TYR A 162 -17.65 -14.88 -6.43
C TYR A 162 -16.85 -14.14 -5.35
N HIS A 163 -17.29 -14.29 -4.10
CA HIS A 163 -16.57 -13.89 -2.89
C HIS A 163 -16.89 -14.90 -1.77
N GLY A 164 -15.87 -15.52 -1.18
CA GLY A 164 -16.03 -16.53 -0.14
C GLY A 164 -14.80 -17.44 -0.04
N THR A 165 -14.93 -18.62 0.55
CA THR A 165 -13.81 -19.54 0.69
C THR A 165 -13.49 -20.28 -0.60
N LEU A 166 -12.24 -20.73 -0.77
CA LEU A 166 -11.84 -21.45 -1.99
C LEU A 166 -12.57 -22.79 -2.12
N ASN A 167 -12.71 -23.53 -1.00
CA ASN A 167 -13.38 -24.82 -0.99
C ASN A 167 -14.88 -24.71 -1.32
N ALA A 168 -15.56 -23.67 -0.83
CA ALA A 168 -16.98 -23.47 -1.12
C ALA A 168 -17.20 -23.15 -2.62
N TRP A 169 -16.28 -22.40 -3.23
CA TRP A 169 -16.31 -22.14 -4.67
C TRP A 169 -16.13 -23.41 -5.49
N GLU A 170 -15.13 -24.23 -5.13
CA GLU A 170 -14.86 -25.49 -5.82
C GLU A 170 -16.08 -26.43 -5.76
N GLU A 171 -16.66 -26.59 -4.57
CA GLU A 171 -17.86 -27.42 -4.40
C GLU A 171 -19.07 -26.92 -5.19
N ASP A 172 -19.28 -25.60 -5.22
CA ASP A 172 -20.33 -24.97 -6.00
C ASP A 172 -20.14 -25.30 -7.49
N LYS A 173 -18.93 -25.06 -8.03
CA LYS A 173 -18.62 -25.32 -9.43
C LYS A 173 -18.80 -26.77 -9.85
N ILE A 174 -18.37 -27.72 -9.02
CA ILE A 174 -18.56 -29.15 -9.30
C ILE A 174 -20.06 -29.49 -9.40
N LYS A 175 -20.89 -28.90 -8.52
CA LYS A 175 -22.35 -29.16 -8.48
C LYS A 175 -23.08 -28.45 -9.61
N THR A 176 -22.78 -27.18 -9.87
CA THR A 176 -23.51 -26.33 -10.82
C THR A 176 -23.13 -26.58 -12.25
N ASP A 177 -21.84 -26.82 -12.52
CA ASP A 177 -21.32 -26.93 -13.89
C ASP A 177 -21.36 -28.37 -14.42
N VAL A 178 -21.79 -29.32 -13.57
CA VAL A 178 -21.93 -30.75 -13.90
C VAL A 178 -20.63 -31.31 -14.49
N LEU A 179 -19.51 -31.02 -13.81
CA LEU A 179 -18.17 -31.33 -14.27
C LEU A 179 -17.93 -32.85 -14.33
N GLY A 180 -17.30 -33.31 -15.41
CA GLY A 180 -16.84 -34.69 -15.53
C GLY A 180 -15.59 -34.96 -14.69
N LEU A 181 -15.18 -36.23 -14.62
CA LEU A 181 -14.04 -36.66 -13.78
C LEU A 181 -12.71 -36.00 -14.17
N ASN A 182 -12.53 -35.61 -15.42
CA ASN A 182 -11.30 -34.94 -15.86
C ASN A 182 -11.31 -33.47 -15.47
N GLU A 183 -12.44 -32.81 -15.68
CA GLU A 183 -12.68 -31.40 -15.36
C GLU A 183 -12.55 -31.15 -13.85
N VAL A 184 -13.07 -32.07 -13.02
CA VAL A 184 -12.89 -32.03 -11.56
C VAL A 184 -11.40 -32.09 -11.17
N LYS A 185 -10.60 -32.92 -11.85
CA LYS A 185 -9.14 -33.02 -11.57
C LYS A 185 -8.39 -31.76 -11.99
N GLU A 186 -8.80 -31.15 -13.10
CA GLU A 186 -8.23 -29.87 -13.57
C GLU A 186 -8.53 -28.74 -12.57
N LEU A 187 -9.77 -28.68 -12.08
CA LEU A 187 -10.20 -27.72 -11.07
C LEU A 187 -9.47 -27.91 -9.73
N ASP A 188 -9.40 -29.14 -9.22
CA ASP A 188 -8.65 -29.50 -8.00
C ASP A 188 -7.16 -29.12 -8.15
N GLY A 189 -6.58 -29.33 -9.32
CA GLY A 189 -5.21 -28.90 -9.63
C GLY A 189 -5.01 -27.39 -9.57
N PHE A 190 -6.03 -26.60 -9.97
CA PHE A 190 -6.02 -25.14 -9.83
C PHE A 190 -6.19 -24.73 -8.36
N CYS A 191 -7.16 -25.26 -7.63
CA CYS A 191 -7.37 -24.98 -6.20
C CYS A 191 -6.13 -25.30 -5.37
N LYS A 192 -5.45 -26.42 -5.65
CA LYS A 192 -4.18 -26.78 -5.00
C LYS A 192 -3.06 -25.79 -5.31
N ALA A 193 -2.98 -25.27 -6.53
CA ALA A 193 -1.98 -24.27 -6.88
C ALA A 193 -2.20 -22.97 -6.08
N LEU A 194 -3.46 -22.57 -5.87
CA LEU A 194 -3.83 -21.44 -5.03
C LEU A 194 -3.50 -21.71 -3.55
N ALA A 195 -3.96 -22.82 -3.00
CA ALA A 195 -3.77 -23.19 -1.59
C ALA A 195 -2.28 -23.32 -1.21
N ASN A 196 -1.45 -23.85 -2.12
CA ASN A 196 0.00 -23.96 -1.89
C ASN A 196 0.75 -22.63 -2.12
N GLY A 197 0.09 -21.64 -2.73
CA GLY A 197 0.71 -20.38 -3.17
C GLY A 197 1.83 -20.60 -4.17
N GLU A 198 1.58 -21.42 -5.20
CA GLU A 198 2.57 -21.63 -6.28
C GLU A 198 3.05 -20.28 -6.83
N LYS A 199 4.37 -20.08 -6.91
CA LYS A 199 4.96 -18.77 -7.22
C LYS A 199 4.45 -18.23 -8.56
N LEU A 200 4.45 -19.06 -9.60
CA LEU A 200 3.90 -18.75 -10.91
C LEU A 200 3.29 -20.04 -11.48
N PHE A 201 2.05 -19.99 -11.95
CA PHE A 201 1.42 -21.16 -12.56
C PHE A 201 0.54 -20.78 -13.75
N LYS A 202 0.30 -21.77 -14.59
CA LYS A 202 -0.60 -21.72 -15.73
C LYS A 202 -1.36 -23.05 -15.79
N ARG A 203 -2.69 -23.01 -15.71
CA ARG A 203 -3.57 -24.19 -15.70
C ARG A 203 -4.71 -23.99 -16.70
N GLU A 204 -5.04 -25.03 -17.45
CA GLU A 204 -6.29 -25.08 -18.20
C GLU A 204 -7.35 -25.68 -17.28
N ILE A 205 -8.52 -25.04 -17.23
CA ILE A 205 -9.68 -25.48 -16.45
C ILE A 205 -10.93 -25.32 -17.30
N ASN A 206 -11.87 -26.23 -17.17
CA ASN A 206 -13.17 -26.16 -17.86
C ASN A 206 -14.25 -25.85 -16.82
N ILE A 207 -14.73 -24.61 -16.81
CA ILE A 207 -15.72 -24.11 -15.83
C ILE A 207 -16.63 -23.05 -16.45
N ASN A 208 -17.77 -22.82 -15.82
CA ASN A 208 -18.65 -21.69 -16.12
C ASN A 208 -18.24 -20.47 -15.31
N ILE A 209 -17.26 -19.72 -15.78
CA ILE A 209 -16.70 -18.60 -15.01
C ILE A 209 -17.66 -17.40 -14.91
N LEU A 210 -18.52 -17.20 -15.90
CA LEU A 210 -19.50 -16.11 -15.95
C LEU A 210 -20.86 -16.47 -15.33
N ASN A 211 -20.99 -17.64 -14.71
CA ASN A 211 -22.22 -18.14 -14.09
C ASN A 211 -23.44 -18.14 -15.03
N LYS A 212 -23.24 -18.39 -16.34
CA LYS A 212 -24.32 -18.44 -17.33
C LYS A 212 -24.89 -19.86 -17.44
N PRO A 213 -26.20 -20.09 -17.21
CA PRO A 213 -26.75 -21.45 -17.19
C PRO A 213 -26.46 -22.25 -18.47
N GLY A 214 -26.01 -23.50 -18.33
CA GLY A 214 -25.77 -24.42 -19.44
C GLY A 214 -24.50 -24.17 -20.26
N ARG A 215 -23.63 -23.25 -19.82
CA ARG A 215 -22.37 -22.92 -20.49
C ARG A 215 -21.19 -23.52 -19.74
N LEU A 216 -20.24 -24.10 -20.49
CA LEU A 216 -18.94 -24.55 -19.97
C LEU A 216 -17.84 -23.95 -20.85
N ASP A 217 -16.96 -23.15 -20.25
CA ASP A 217 -15.90 -22.47 -20.97
C ASP A 217 -14.57 -23.17 -20.75
N LYS A 218 -13.82 -23.42 -21.84
CA LYS A 218 -12.41 -23.79 -21.73
C LYS A 218 -11.63 -22.54 -21.36
N CYS A 219 -11.10 -22.51 -20.14
CA CYS A 219 -10.44 -21.35 -19.57
C CYS A 219 -8.95 -21.61 -19.34
N LEU A 220 -8.16 -20.54 -19.41
CA LEU A 220 -6.77 -20.52 -19.05
C LEU A 220 -6.56 -19.64 -17.82
N ALA A 221 -6.31 -20.27 -16.68
CA ALA A 221 -5.95 -19.59 -15.45
C ALA A 221 -4.44 -19.37 -15.38
N ARG A 222 -4.03 -18.14 -15.09
CA ARG A 222 -2.64 -17.77 -14.80
C ARG A 222 -2.60 -17.05 -13.48
N GLY A 223 -1.73 -17.50 -12.57
CA GLY A 223 -1.59 -16.90 -11.25
C GLY A 223 -0.14 -16.67 -10.88
N ASN A 224 0.06 -15.70 -10.00
CA ASN A 224 1.33 -15.35 -9.38
C ASN A 224 1.11 -15.10 -7.89
N THR A 225 1.99 -15.64 -7.05
CA THR A 225 1.92 -15.40 -5.61
C THR A 225 2.78 -14.20 -5.24
N ILE A 226 2.15 -13.21 -4.63
CA ILE A 226 2.79 -12.02 -4.06
C ILE A 226 2.80 -12.10 -2.54
N VAL A 227 3.68 -11.34 -1.91
CA VAL A 227 3.74 -11.18 -0.46
C VAL A 227 3.35 -9.75 -0.13
N ASP A 228 2.36 -9.57 0.73
CA ASP A 228 1.93 -8.24 1.16
C ASP A 228 2.91 -7.61 2.18
N ALA A 229 2.61 -6.39 2.62
CA ALA A 229 3.45 -5.65 3.57
C ALA A 229 3.58 -6.34 4.95
N TYR A 230 2.67 -7.26 5.29
CA TYR A 230 2.63 -7.99 6.55
C TYR A 230 3.25 -9.39 6.44
N GLY A 231 3.73 -9.78 5.25
CA GLY A 231 4.28 -11.10 4.99
C GLY A 231 3.23 -12.16 4.60
N ASN A 232 1.97 -11.77 4.43
CA ASN A 232 0.92 -12.69 3.99
C ASN A 232 1.08 -13.00 2.51
N ARG A 233 0.77 -14.25 2.14
CA ARG A 233 0.86 -14.71 0.75
C ARG A 233 -0.51 -14.58 0.10
N ILE A 234 -0.56 -13.78 -0.97
CA ILE A 234 -1.76 -13.56 -1.76
C ILE A 234 -1.50 -14.08 -3.17
N VAL A 235 -2.37 -14.92 -3.68
CA VAL A 235 -2.32 -15.40 -5.06
C VAL A 235 -3.24 -14.54 -5.91
N ILE A 236 -2.69 -13.87 -6.92
CA ILE A 236 -3.45 -13.03 -7.84
C ILE A 236 -3.31 -13.55 -9.27
N GLY A 237 -4.33 -13.35 -10.09
CA GLY A 237 -4.26 -13.83 -11.45
C GLY A 237 -5.43 -13.46 -12.35
N THR A 238 -5.39 -14.04 -13.55
CA THR A 238 -6.38 -13.85 -14.61
C THR A 238 -6.92 -15.21 -15.04
N ILE A 239 -8.21 -15.26 -15.38
CA ILE A 239 -8.85 -16.38 -16.07
C ILE A 239 -9.29 -15.87 -17.44
N ILE A 240 -8.72 -16.45 -18.49
CA ILE A 240 -9.00 -16.08 -19.89
C ILE A 240 -9.84 -17.19 -20.52
N ILE A 241 -11.00 -16.86 -21.08
CA ILE A 241 -11.81 -17.81 -21.85
C ILE A 241 -11.12 -18.05 -23.21
N LEU A 242 -10.75 -19.29 -23.49
CA LEU A 242 -10.12 -19.70 -24.76
C LEU A 242 -11.17 -20.11 -25.79
N GLU A 243 -12.13 -20.94 -25.37
CA GLU A 243 -13.21 -21.44 -26.21
C GLU A 243 -14.50 -21.44 -25.38
N SER A 244 -15.57 -20.87 -25.95
CA SER A 244 -16.89 -20.88 -25.35
C SER A 244 -17.73 -21.96 -26.01
N SER A 245 -18.42 -22.78 -25.22
CA SER A 245 -19.38 -23.77 -25.72
C SER A 245 -20.73 -23.16 -26.09
N ASP A 246 -20.78 -21.87 -26.47
CA ASP A 246 -22.01 -21.22 -26.93
C ASP A 246 -22.57 -21.98 -28.15
N ASN A 247 -23.46 -22.95 -27.88
CA ASN A 247 -24.28 -23.62 -28.87
C ASN A 247 -25.21 -22.55 -29.47
N HIS A 248 -24.96 -22.18 -30.72
CA HIS A 248 -26.00 -21.61 -31.58
C HIS A 248 -27.06 -22.67 -31.89
#